data_AF-A0A1U7Y7K5-F1
#
_entry.id   AF-A0A1U7Y7K5-F1
#
_cell.length_a   1.000
_cell.length_b   1.000
_cell.length_c   1.000
_cell.angle_alpha   90.00
_cell.angle_beta   90.00
_cell.angle_gamma   90.00
#
_symmetry.space_group_name_H-M   'P 1'
#
loop_
_entity.id
_entity.type
_entity.pdbx_description
1 polymer ?
#
loop_
_entity_poly.entity_id
_entity_poly.type
_entity_poly.pdbx_seq_one_letter_code
_entity_poly.pdbx_strand_id
1 'polypeptide(L)'
;MKNIPAGIPRDQWTSFVDYRFKETTLEMCRRNTEIRKKQTFTHTGGSKPNSRRRAEMMAETGRRPGRAQLYLDTHKKQGGTYVNEAAKEICRCN
;
A
#
# COMPACT_ATOMS: atom_id res chain seq x y z
N MET A 1 7.22 -26.01 -20.72
CA MET A 1 7.49 -25.08 -19.59
C MET A 1 8.53 -25.67 -18.65
N LYS A 2 9.60 -24.91 -18.39
CA LYS A 2 10.66 -25.21 -17.40
C LYS A 2 10.49 -24.25 -16.21
N ASN A 3 11.01 -24.59 -15.03
CA ASN A 3 10.95 -23.79 -13.78
C ASN A 3 9.56 -23.74 -13.09
N ILE A 4 8.86 -24.86 -12.97
CA ILE A 4 7.65 -24.96 -12.15
C ILE A 4 8.06 -25.02 -10.67
N PRO A 5 7.54 -24.14 -9.79
CA PRO A 5 7.83 -24.22 -8.36
C PRO A 5 7.37 -25.54 -7.74
N ALA A 6 8.12 -26.05 -6.76
CA ALA A 6 7.74 -27.26 -6.04
C ALA A 6 6.38 -27.08 -5.35
N GLY A 7 5.48 -28.06 -5.50
CA GLY A 7 4.14 -28.03 -4.92
C GLY A 7 3.07 -27.31 -5.75
N ILE A 8 3.41 -26.75 -6.92
CA ILE A 8 2.42 -26.16 -7.84
C ILE A 8 2.14 -27.13 -8.99
N PRO A 9 0.86 -27.52 -9.21
CA PRO A 9 0.47 -28.32 -10.37
C PRO A 9 0.85 -27.65 -11.70
N ARG A 10 1.28 -28.46 -12.66
CA ARG A 10 1.80 -27.99 -13.96
C ARG A 10 0.75 -27.19 -14.75
N ASP A 11 -0.48 -27.63 -14.74
CA ASP A 11 -1.63 -26.99 -15.37
C ASP A 11 -1.89 -25.60 -14.78
N GLN A 12 -1.91 -25.47 -13.45
CA GLN A 12 -2.08 -24.19 -12.78
C GLN A 12 -0.93 -23.21 -13.10
N TRP A 13 0.32 -23.70 -13.11
CA TRP A 13 1.46 -22.88 -13.51
C TRP A 13 1.34 -22.42 -14.96
N THR A 14 0.89 -23.30 -15.85
CA THR A 14 0.70 -22.98 -17.27
C THR A 14 -0.34 -21.89 -17.44
N SER A 15 -1.51 -22.04 -16.81
CA SER A 15 -2.57 -21.02 -16.84
C SER A 15 -2.13 -19.68 -16.26
N PHE A 16 -1.33 -19.69 -15.19
CA PHE A 16 -0.77 -18.47 -14.61
C PHE A 16 0.17 -17.77 -15.60
N VAL A 17 1.12 -18.50 -16.18
CA VAL A 17 2.08 -17.96 -17.15
C VAL A 17 1.34 -17.38 -18.35
N ASP A 18 0.40 -18.12 -18.94
CA ASP A 18 -0.40 -17.66 -20.08
C ASP A 18 -1.19 -16.39 -19.74
N TYR A 19 -1.80 -16.33 -18.56
CA TYR A 19 -2.48 -15.13 -18.07
C TYR A 19 -1.55 -13.92 -17.94
N ARG A 20 -0.32 -14.12 -17.44
CA ARG A 20 0.66 -13.03 -17.24
C ARG A 20 1.20 -12.49 -18.56
N PHE A 21 1.34 -13.35 -19.58
CA PHE A 21 1.79 -12.97 -20.91
C PHE A 21 0.69 -12.47 -21.85
N LYS A 22 -0.58 -12.62 -21.47
CA LYS A 22 -1.70 -12.03 -22.21
C LYS A 22 -1.53 -10.51 -22.33
N GLU A 23 -1.66 -9.97 -23.55
CA GLU A 23 -1.42 -8.55 -23.84
C GLU A 23 -2.25 -7.62 -22.93
N THR A 24 -3.53 -7.97 -22.71
CA THR A 24 -4.41 -7.22 -21.80
C THR A 24 -3.84 -7.09 -20.39
N THR A 25 -3.19 -8.15 -19.90
CA THR A 25 -2.59 -8.16 -18.56
C THR A 25 -1.33 -7.31 -18.51
N LEU A 26 -0.50 -7.38 -19.55
CA LEU A 26 0.70 -6.54 -19.68
C LEU A 26 0.35 -5.07 -19.77
N GLU A 27 -0.65 -4.70 -20.57
CA GLU A 27 -1.15 -3.33 -20.68
C GLU A 27 -1.66 -2.81 -19.34
N MET A 28 -2.48 -3.61 -18.62
CA MET A 28 -2.91 -3.26 -17.26
C MET A 28 -1.73 -3.03 -16.32
N CYS A 29 -0.69 -3.89 -16.37
CA CYS A 29 0.50 -3.74 -15.53
C CYS A 29 1.29 -2.46 -15.84
N ARG A 30 1.47 -2.14 -17.14
CA ARG A 30 2.13 -0.90 -17.58
C ARG A 30 1.35 0.33 -17.11
N ARG A 31 0.03 0.34 -17.35
CA ARG A 31 -0.86 1.43 -16.90
C ARG A 31 -0.83 1.62 -15.39
N ASN A 32 -0.91 0.53 -14.62
CA ASN A 32 -0.84 0.60 -13.15
C ASN A 32 0.51 1.14 -12.67
N THR A 33 1.60 0.85 -13.38
CA THR A 33 2.94 1.40 -13.08
C THR A 33 2.95 2.92 -13.29
N GLU A 34 2.39 3.41 -14.40
CA GLU A 34 2.28 4.86 -14.66
C GLU A 34 1.35 5.57 -13.68
N ILE A 35 0.22 4.96 -13.31
CA ILE A 35 -0.69 5.50 -12.28
C ILE A 35 0.02 5.58 -10.93
N ARG A 36 0.78 4.54 -10.56
CA ARG A 36 1.52 4.52 -9.29
C ARG A 36 2.58 5.61 -9.22
N LYS A 37 3.25 5.97 -10.34
CA LYS A 37 4.18 7.11 -10.40
C LYS A 37 3.49 8.44 -10.10
N LYS A 38 2.21 8.57 -10.47
CA LYS A 38 1.39 9.77 -10.19
C LYS A 38 0.81 9.80 -8.78
N GLN A 39 0.93 8.70 -8.02
CA GLN A 39 0.44 8.65 -6.65
C GLN A 39 1.32 9.52 -5.74
N THR A 40 0.85 10.73 -5.47
CA THR A 40 1.52 11.70 -4.58
C THR A 40 1.31 11.34 -3.11
N PHE A 41 0.17 10.78 -2.73
CA PHE A 41 -0.10 10.43 -1.33
C PHE A 41 0.13 8.94 -1.10
N THR A 42 1.28 8.58 -0.54
CA THR A 42 1.53 7.20 -0.14
C THR A 42 1.15 6.99 1.32
N HIS A 43 0.26 6.05 1.55
CA HIS A 43 -0.02 5.53 2.88
C HIS A 43 1.22 4.77 3.40
N THR A 44 1.82 5.26 4.48
CA THR A 44 3.04 4.67 5.10
C THR A 44 2.72 3.59 6.12
N GLY A 45 1.46 3.42 6.50
CA GLY A 45 1.07 2.46 7.52
C GLY A 45 1.31 0.98 7.15
N GLY A 46 1.55 0.67 5.88
CA GLY A 46 1.64 -0.72 5.41
C GLY A 46 0.34 -1.51 5.64
N SER A 47 0.44 -2.84 5.76
CA SER A 47 -0.70 -3.76 5.86
C SER A 47 -1.36 -3.82 7.24
N LYS A 48 -0.88 -3.06 8.23
CA LYS A 48 -1.50 -3.04 9.56
C LYS A 48 -2.92 -2.46 9.44
N PRO A 49 -3.95 -3.05 10.05
CA PRO A 49 -5.31 -2.51 10.01
C PRO A 49 -5.47 -1.32 10.96
N ASN A 50 -6.35 -0.37 10.61
CA ASN A 50 -6.63 0.81 11.42
C ASN A 50 -7.23 0.49 12.80
N SER A 51 -7.90 -0.65 12.97
CA SER A 51 -8.39 -1.11 14.27
C SER A 51 -7.26 -1.37 15.25
N ARG A 52 -6.18 -2.03 14.80
CA ARG A 52 -4.97 -2.26 15.61
C ARG A 52 -4.26 -0.95 15.94
N ARG A 53 -4.08 -0.06 14.95
CA ARG A 53 -3.49 1.28 15.21
C ARG A 53 -4.28 2.07 16.25
N ARG A 54 -5.61 2.04 16.17
CA ARG A 54 -6.49 2.69 17.16
C ARG A 54 -6.26 2.14 18.57
N ALA A 55 -6.16 0.82 18.69
CA ALA A 55 -5.93 0.17 19.99
C ALA A 55 -4.55 0.54 20.55
N GLU A 56 -3.50 0.49 19.72
CA GLU A 56 -2.13 0.88 20.10
C GLU A 56 -2.07 2.35 20.56
N MET A 57 -2.63 3.28 19.78
CA MET A 57 -2.70 4.70 20.16
C MET A 57 -3.50 4.95 21.44
N MET A 58 -4.58 4.19 21.65
CA MET A 58 -5.39 4.31 22.86
C MET A 58 -4.66 3.76 24.08
N ALA A 59 -3.87 2.69 23.92
CA ALA A 59 -3.01 2.16 24.97
C ALA A 59 -1.89 3.15 25.35
N GLU A 60 -1.34 3.87 24.38
CA GLU A 60 -0.26 4.85 24.61
C GLU A 60 -0.78 6.17 25.21
N THR A 61 -1.89 6.70 24.71
CA THR A 61 -2.41 8.02 25.11
C THR A 61 -3.52 7.98 26.16
N GLY A 62 -4.04 6.78 26.47
CA GLY A 62 -5.22 6.59 27.33
C GLY A 62 -6.52 7.16 26.77
N ARG A 63 -6.51 7.69 25.53
CA ARG A 63 -7.64 8.37 24.90
C ARG A 63 -7.96 7.75 23.55
N ARG A 64 -9.23 7.77 23.17
CA ARG A 64 -9.66 7.28 21.85
C ARG A 64 -9.12 8.22 20.76
N PRO A 65 -8.30 7.74 19.82
CA PRO A 65 -7.75 8.59 18.77
C PRO A 65 -8.84 9.04 17.80
N GLY A 66 -8.79 10.33 17.43
CA GLY A 66 -9.64 10.93 16.41
C GLY A 66 -9.29 10.46 14.99
N ARG A 67 -10.15 10.78 14.01
CA ARG A 67 -9.91 10.46 12.59
C ARG A 67 -8.65 11.17 12.06
N ALA A 68 -8.46 12.44 12.41
CA ALA A 68 -7.28 13.21 12.01
C ALA A 68 -5.98 12.59 12.56
N GLN A 69 -5.98 12.16 13.83
CA GLN A 69 -4.81 11.52 14.45
C GLN A 69 -4.38 10.25 13.72
N LEU A 70 -5.35 9.40 13.34
CA LEU A 70 -5.07 8.19 12.55
C LEU A 70 -4.58 8.51 11.14
N TYR A 71 -5.14 9.54 10.53
CA TYR A 71 -4.69 9.98 9.21
C TYR A 71 -3.22 10.43 9.26
N LEU A 72 -2.86 11.27 10.25
CA LEU A 72 -1.49 11.73 10.44
C LEU A 72 -0.51 10.58 10.68
N ASP A 73 -0.87 9.61 11.52
CA ASP A 73 -0.02 8.43 11.79
C ASP A 73 0.21 7.55 10.56
N THR A 74 -0.83 7.39 9.73
CA THR A 74 -0.77 6.54 8.53
C THR A 74 -0.13 7.21 7.31
N HIS A 75 0.11 8.52 7.37
CA HIS A 75 0.63 9.32 6.25
C HIS A 75 1.92 10.08 6.59
N LYS A 76 2.50 9.87 7.78
CA LYS A 76 3.85 10.33 8.15
C LYS A 76 4.87 9.20 8.03
N LYS A 77 6.11 9.50 7.62
CA LYS A 77 7.23 8.54 7.68
C LYS A 77 7.72 8.39 9.12
N GLN A 78 8.36 7.27 9.44
CA GLN A 78 9.15 7.13 10.67
C GLN A 78 10.18 8.26 10.71
N GLY A 79 10.09 9.15 11.71
CA GLY A 79 10.88 10.37 11.82
C GLY A 79 10.11 11.68 11.58
N GLY A 80 8.79 11.62 11.31
CA GLY A 80 7.94 12.81 11.20
C GLY A 80 8.08 13.60 9.90
N THR A 81 8.91 13.10 8.97
CA THR A 81 9.02 13.67 7.62
C THR A 81 7.86 13.21 6.74
N TYR A 82 7.42 14.08 5.85
CA TYR A 82 6.37 13.76 4.88
C TYR A 82 6.96 13.01 3.69
N VAL A 83 6.12 12.24 3.00
CA VAL A 83 6.58 11.46 1.85
C VAL A 83 6.98 12.39 0.71
N ASN A 84 6.27 13.50 0.53
CA ASN A 84 6.59 14.61 -0.36
C ASN A 84 5.97 15.92 0.15
N GLU A 85 6.26 17.03 -0.53
CA GLU A 85 5.76 18.36 -0.15
C GLU A 85 4.23 18.50 -0.29
N ALA A 86 3.60 17.82 -1.26
CA ALA A 86 2.14 17.82 -1.39
C ALA A 86 1.45 17.20 -0.15
N ALA A 87 1.99 16.09 0.37
CA ALA A 87 1.54 15.48 1.62
C ALA A 87 1.70 16.40 2.82
N LYS A 88 2.80 17.17 2.85
CA LYS A 88 3.07 18.15 3.91
C LYS A 88 2.10 19.32 3.89
N GLU A 89 1.77 19.84 2.72
CA GLU A 89 0.84 20.96 2.56
C GLU A 89 -0.57 20.60 3.07
N ILE A 90 -1.09 19.43 2.67
CA ILE A 90 -2.42 18.97 3.11
C ILE A 90 -2.46 18.68 4.62
N CYS A 91 -1.37 18.13 5.19
CA CYS A 91 -1.31 17.86 6.62
C CYS A 91 -1.15 19.12 7.48
N ARG A 92 -0.74 20.26 6.91
CA ARG A 92 -0.67 21.56 7.61
C ARG A 92 -2.00 22.29 7.66
N CYS A 93 -2.90 22.01 6.70
CA CYS A 93 -4.23 22.62 6.62
C CYS A 93 -5.31 21.91 7.47
N ASN A 94 -4.95 20.81 8.15
CA ASN A 94 -5.81 20.12 9.13
C ASN A 94 -5.36 20.46 10.55
#